data_AF-A0A920SCV5-F1
#
_entry.id   AF-A0A920SCV5-F1
#
_cell.length_a   1.000
_cell.length_b   1.000
_cell.length_c   1.000
_cell.angle_alpha   90.00
_cell.angle_beta   90.00
_cell.angle_gamma   90.00
#
_symmetry.space_group_name_H-M   'P 1'
#
loop_
_entity.id
_entity.type
_entity.pdbx_description
1 polymer ?
#
loop_
_entity_poly.entity_id
_entity_poly.type
_entity_poly.pdbx_seq_one_letter_code
_entity_poly.pdbx_strand_id
1 'polypeptide(L)' 'MFLRLTSKLLKENLETANSKPSRNTLPFNYTGHPALALPVGKSSSGLPVSMQLVGRFFDDPLLMRVAFFLSEIDRLG' A
#
# COMPACT_ATOMS: atom_id res chain seq x y z
N MET A 1 26.75 -21.93 14.49
CA MET A 1 25.33 -21.62 14.83
C MET A 1 24.84 -20.34 14.14
N PHE A 2 25.61 -19.24 14.18
CA PHE A 2 25.26 -17.93 13.58
C PHE A 2 24.94 -17.98 12.07
N LEU A 3 25.76 -18.66 11.25
CA LEU A 3 25.54 -18.79 9.79
C LEU A 3 24.31 -19.64 9.39
N ARG A 4 23.83 -20.52 10.28
CA ARG A 4 22.61 -21.32 10.04
C ARG A 4 21.35 -20.52 10.32
N LEU A 5 21.41 -19.56 11.24
CA LEU A 5 20.29 -18.67 11.54
C LEU A 5 20.07 -17.68 10.39
N THR A 6 21.13 -17.11 9.83
CA THR A 6 21.04 -16.18 8.70
C THR A 6 20.50 -16.85 7.44
N SER A 7 20.90 -18.09 7.14
CA SER A 7 20.35 -18.85 6.01
C SER A 7 18.89 -19.28 6.21
N LYS A 8 18.46 -19.56 7.45
CA LYS A 8 17.06 -19.85 7.76
C LYS A 8 16.19 -18.60 7.62
N LEU A 9 16.62 -17.48 8.21
CA LEU A 9 15.93 -16.19 8.09
C LEU A 9 15.88 -15.68 6.65
N LEU A 10 16.94 -15.89 5.88
CA LEU A 10 16.96 -15.57 4.45
C LEU A 10 15.93 -16.41 3.71
N LYS A 11 15.86 -17.72 3.97
CA LYS A 11 14.87 -18.60 3.35
C LYS A 11 13.44 -18.23 3.74
N GLU A 12 13.16 -17.97 5.02
CA GLU A 12 11.84 -17.52 5.49
C GLU A 12 11.43 -16.18 4.85
N ASN A 13 12.37 -15.23 4.72
CA ASN A 13 12.10 -13.96 4.03
C ASN A 13 11.85 -14.15 2.54
N LEU A 14 12.59 -15.04 1.87
CA LEU A 14 12.41 -15.34 0.44
C LEU A 14 11.10 -16.13 0.20
N GLU A 15 10.71 -17.02 1.10
CA GLU A 15 9.42 -17.72 1.06
C GLU A 15 8.26 -16.74 1.27
N THR A 16 8.41 -15.79 2.20
CA THR A 16 7.43 -14.71 2.42
C THR A 16 7.38 -13.75 1.22
N ALA A 17 8.52 -13.47 0.58
CA ALA A 17 8.60 -12.66 -0.63
C ALA A 17 8.00 -13.35 -1.87
N ASN A 18 7.94 -14.68 -1.88
CA ASN A 18 7.27 -15.48 -2.91
C ASN A 18 5.76 -15.66 -2.65
N SER A 19 5.22 -14.99 -1.62
CA SER A 19 3.78 -14.90 -1.44
C SER A 19 3.13 -14.19 -2.62
N LYS A 20 1.90 -14.61 -2.96
CA LYS A 20 1.15 -14.14 -4.13
C LYS A 20 1.24 -12.60 -4.23
N PRO A 21 1.68 -12.05 -5.37
CA PRO A 21 1.92 -10.63 -5.51
C PRO A 21 0.64 -9.84 -5.17
N SER A 22 0.80 -8.75 -4.43
CA SER A 22 -0.31 -7.90 -4.02
C SER A 22 -1.01 -7.33 -5.26
N ARG A 23 -2.21 -7.85 -5.55
CA ARG A 23 -2.95 -7.52 -6.78
C ARG A 23 -3.12 -6.02 -7.01
N ASN A 24 -3.26 -5.25 -5.92
CA ASN A 24 -3.61 -3.85 -5.98
C ASN A 24 -2.42 -2.89 -5.91
N THR A 25 -1.28 -3.26 -5.31
CA THR A 25 -0.13 -2.34 -5.16
C THR A 25 1.00 -2.64 -6.13
N LEU A 26 1.19 -3.92 -6.48
CA LEU A 26 2.29 -4.38 -7.30
C LEU A 26 2.34 -3.77 -8.71
N PRO A 27 1.22 -3.61 -9.45
CA PRO A 27 1.28 -2.97 -10.78
C PRO A 27 1.90 -1.57 -10.76
N PHE A 28 1.71 -0.81 -9.67
CA PHE A 28 2.18 0.57 -9.57
C PHE A 28 3.66 0.66 -9.18
N ASN A 29 4.18 -0.33 -8.45
CA ASN A 29 5.62 -0.50 -8.28
C ASN A 29 6.33 -0.79 -9.60
N TYR A 30 5.75 -1.65 -10.44
CA TYR A 30 6.33 -1.99 -11.74
C TYR A 30 6.25 -0.85 -12.75
N THR A 31 5.12 -0.15 -12.78
CA THR A 31 4.92 0.95 -13.74
C THR A 31 5.52 2.26 -13.26
N GLY A 32 5.76 2.44 -11.96
CA GLY A 32 6.29 3.67 -11.38
C GLY A 32 5.27 4.80 -11.24
N HIS A 33 3.97 4.51 -11.35
CA HIS A 33 2.94 5.53 -11.14
C HIS A 33 2.91 5.97 -9.68
N PRO A 34 2.68 7.27 -9.41
CA PRO A 34 2.48 7.73 -8.04
C PRO A 34 1.20 7.10 -7.47
N ALA A 35 1.31 6.50 -6.29
CA ALA A 35 0.21 5.83 -5.59
C ALA A 35 0.19 6.22 -4.12
N LEU A 36 -1.02 6.43 -3.57
CA LEU A 36 -1.25 6.88 -2.19
C LEU A 36 -2.33 6.01 -1.53
N ALA A 37 -2.09 5.57 -0.30
CA ALA A 37 -3.09 4.88 0.52
C ALA A 37 -3.78 5.88 1.46
N LEU A 38 -5.11 5.95 1.37
CA LEU A 38 -5.96 6.85 2.16
C LEU A 38 -6.89 6.03 3.07
N PRO A 39 -6.88 6.21 4.40
CA PRO A 39 -7.87 5.60 5.28
C PRO A 39 -9.28 6.08 4.94
N VAL A 40 -10.26 5.17 4.90
CA VAL A 40 -11.66 5.47 4.53
C VAL A 40 -12.66 4.82 5.48
N GLY A 41 -12.25 4.58 6.73
CA GLY A 41 -13.08 4.00 7.78
C GLY A 41 -12.77 2.54 8.11
N LYS A 42 -13.79 1.81 8.52
CA LYS A 42 -13.69 0.42 9.01
C LYS A 42 -14.64 -0.51 8.27
N SER A 43 -14.27 -1.78 8.15
CA SER A 43 -15.15 -2.83 7.65
C SER A 43 -16.32 -3.06 8.62
N SER A 44 -17.31 -3.85 8.20
CA SER A 44 -18.38 -4.33 9.08
C SER A 44 -17.87 -5.11 10.30
N SER A 45 -16.68 -5.71 10.21
CA SER A 45 -15.98 -6.37 11.31
C SER A 45 -15.10 -5.43 12.16
N GLY A 46 -15.11 -4.13 11.89
CA GLY A 46 -14.36 -3.12 12.64
C GLY A 46 -12.88 -3.01 12.28
N LEU A 47 -12.43 -3.71 11.23
CA LEU A 47 -11.03 -3.65 10.77
C LEU A 47 -10.80 -2.38 9.94
N PRO A 48 -9.63 -1.72 10.03
CA PRO A 48 -9.33 -0.53 9.23
C PRO A 48 -9.33 -0.86 7.73
N VAL A 49 -9.92 0.03 6.93
CA VAL A 49 -9.98 -0.07 5.48
C VAL A 49 -9.35 1.18 4.87
N SER A 50 -8.58 0.98 3.79
CA SER A 50 -8.01 2.07 3.00
C SER A 50 -8.44 1.98 1.54
N MET A 51 -8.46 3.12 0.88
CA MET A 51 -8.58 3.28 -0.56
C MET A 51 -7.21 3.63 -1.14
N GLN A 52 -6.86 3.02 -2.28
CA GLN A 52 -5.64 3.37 -3.00
C GLN A 52 -5.97 4.33 -4.15
N LEU A 53 -5.35 5.50 -4.14
CA LEU A 53 -5.40 6.47 -5.22
C LEU A 53 -4.15 6.32 -6.08
N VAL A 54 -4.29 6.39 -7.40
CA VAL A 54 -3.18 6.30 -8.35
C VAL A 54 -3.27 7.46 -9.31
N GLY A 55 -2.18 8.23 -9.39
CA GLY A 55 -2.08 9.41 -10.24
C GLY A 55 -1.41 9.12 -11.58
N ARG A 56 -1.45 10.11 -12.47
CA ARG A 56 -0.62 10.14 -13.68
C ARG A 56 0.84 10.39 -13.29
N PHE A 57 1.77 9.99 -14.14
CA PHE A 57 3.19 10.31 -13.92
C PHE A 57 3.42 11.80 -13.70
N PHE A 58 4.25 12.11 -12.69
CA PHE A 58 4.66 13.47 -12.30
C PHE A 58 3.53 14.39 -11.83
N ASP A 59 2.34 13.83 -11.54
CA ASP A 59 1.18 14.56 -11.05
C ASP A 59 0.90 14.31 -9.55
N ASP A 60 1.96 14.03 -8.79
CA ASP A 60 1.93 13.89 -7.33
C ASP A 60 1.21 15.05 -6.62
N PRO A 61 1.36 16.33 -7.04
CA PRO A 61 0.64 17.43 -6.42
C PRO A 61 -0.89 17.31 -6.57
N LEU A 62 -1.39 16.88 -7.73
CA LEU A 62 -2.82 16.64 -7.90
C LEU A 62 -3.28 15.46 -7.04
N LEU A 63 -2.53 14.36 -7.04
CA LEU A 63 -2.83 13.19 -6.21
C LEU A 63 -2.93 13.55 -4.72
N MET A 64 -2.00 14.38 -4.22
CA MET A 64 -2.01 14.89 -2.85
C MET A 64 -3.22 15.79 -2.57
N ARG A 65 -3.60 16.69 -3.49
CA ARG A 65 -4.77 17.56 -3.33
C ARG A 65 -6.07 16.77 -3.27
N VAL A 66 -6.22 15.76 -4.13
CA VAL A 66 -7.38 14.87 -4.13
C VAL A 66 -7.45 14.08 -2.83
N ALA A 67 -6.33 13.52 -2.38
CA ALA A 67 -6.26 12.79 -1.11
C ALA A 67 -6.66 13.68 0.08
N PHE A 68 -6.15 14.92 0.12
CA PHE A 68 -6.49 15.89 1.15
C PHE A 68 -7.99 16.21 1.16
N PHE A 69 -8.55 16.53 -0.01
CA PHE A 69 -9.98 16.81 -0.15
C PHE A 69 -10.86 15.65 0.31
N LEU A 70 -10.54 14.41 -0.10
CA LEU A 70 -11.27 13.21 0.32
C LEU A 70 -11.16 12.96 1.83
N SER A 71 -9.99 13.21 2.42
CA SER A 71 -9.79 13.07 3.86
C SER A 71 -10.63 14.05 4.68
N GLU A 72 -10.91 15.24 4.12
CA GLU A 72 -11.71 16.24 4.80
C GLU A 72 -13.20 15.92 4.70
N ILE A 73 -13.66 15.36 3.57
CA ILE A 73 -15.04 14.86 3.44
C ILE A 73 -15.32 13.76 4.47
N ASP A 74 -14.40 12.81 4.63
CA ASP A 74 -14.55 11.70 5.59
C ASP A 74 -14.67 12.21 7.04
N ARG A 75 -14.00 13.31 7.39
CA ARG A 75 -14.10 13.93 8.72
C ARG A 75 -15.42 14.63 9.02
N LEU A 76 -16.16 14.98 7.97
CA LEU A 76 -17.41 15.74 8.09
C LEU A 76 -18.66 14.84 8.14
N GLY A 77 -18.51 13.53 7.96
CA GLY A 77 -19.57 12.52 8.06
C GLY A 77 -19.44 11.65 9.31
#